data_AF-A0A7V9E9T3-F1
#
_entry.id   AF-A0A7V9E9T3-F1
#
_cell.length_a   1.000
_cell.length_b   1.000
_cell.length_c   1.000
_cell.angle_alpha   90.00
_cell.angle_beta   90.00
_cell.angle_gamma   90.00
#
_symmetry.space_group_name_H-M   'P 1'
#
loop_
_entity.id
_entity.type
_entity.pdbx_description
1 polymer ?
#
loop_
_entity_poly.entity_id
_entity_poly.type
_entity_poly.pdbx_seq_one_letter_code
_entity_poly.pdbx_strand_id
1 'polypeptide(L)' 'MNVAEASRILHFHYNTLRYRIAKLEGLVGPFTTDRNLLLELALALWVFEYQEAETS' A
#
# COMPACT_ATOMS: atom_id res chain seq x y z
N MET A 1 2.73 -7.46 -7.25
CA MET A 1 3.64 -6.69 -6.36
C MET A 1 4.67 -7.64 -5.77
N ASN A 2 5.96 -7.29 -5.72
CA ASN A 2 6.99 -8.17 -5.14
C ASN A 2 7.27 -7.79 -3.67
N VAL A 3 6.67 -8.54 -2.74
CA VAL A 3 6.79 -8.31 -1.30
C VAL A 3 8.22 -8.53 -0.79
N ALA A 4 8.96 -9.48 -1.38
CA ALA A 4 10.35 -9.72 -1.00
C ALA A 4 11.25 -8.54 -1.39
N GLU A 5 11.04 -7.95 -2.56
CA GLU A 5 11.77 -6.75 -2.97
C GLU A 5 11.44 -5.55 -2.08
N ALA A 6 10.16 -5.31 -1.82
CA ALA A 6 9.73 -4.24 -0.91
C ALA A 6 10.31 -4.43 0.51
N SER A 7 10.42 -5.67 1.00
CA SER A 7 11.02 -5.95 2.31
C SER A 7 12.50 -5.55 2.39
N ARG A 8 13.26 -5.72 1.30
CA ARG A 8 14.66 -5.29 1.19
C ARG A 8 14.78 -3.77 1.15
N ILE A 9 13.98 -3.11 0.31
CA ILE A 9 14.03 -1.65 0.12
C ILE A 9 13.62 -0.93 1.42
N LEU A 10 12.58 -1.42 2.10
CA LEU A 10 12.04 -0.78 3.30
C LEU A 10 12.71 -1.26 4.60
N HIS A 11 13.71 -2.15 4.51
CA HIS A 11 14.39 -2.78 5.66
C HIS A 11 13.42 -3.40 6.69
N PHE A 12 12.29 -3.93 6.24
CA PHE A 12 11.33 -4.66 7.08
C PHE A 12 11.47 -6.17 6.91
N HIS A 13 11.20 -6.92 7.98
CA HIS A 13 11.13 -8.38 7.87
C HIS A 13 9.98 -8.81 6.95
N TYR A 14 10.23 -9.76 6.06
CA TYR A 14 9.25 -10.25 5.07
C TYR A 14 7.90 -10.61 5.70
N ASN A 15 7.90 -11.38 6.80
CA ASN A 15 6.66 -11.79 7.47
C ASN A 15 5.87 -10.59 8.02
N THR A 16 6.56 -9.57 8.51
CA THR A 16 5.92 -8.36 9.03
C THR A 16 5.24 -7.59 7.91
N LEU A 17 5.91 -7.44 6.75
CA LEU A 17 5.33 -6.79 5.60
C LEU A 17 4.14 -7.57 5.03
N ARG A 18 4.26 -8.89 4.95
CA ARG A 18 3.16 -9.78 4.53
C ARG A 18 1.94 -9.67 5.44
N TYR A 19 2.14 -9.62 6.76
CA TYR A 19 1.04 -9.45 7.71
C TYR A 19 0.35 -8.09 7.55
N ARG A 20 1.12 -7.02 7.38
CA ARG A 20 0.58 -5.67 7.14
C ARG A 20 -0.23 -5.60 5.85
N ILE A 21 0.27 -6.21 4.77
CA ILE A 21 -0.45 -6.31 3.49
C ILE A 21 -1.78 -7.04 3.69
N ALA A 22 -1.77 -8.23 4.30
CA ALA A 22 -2.99 -9.00 4.54
C ALA A 22 -4.00 -8.22 5.40
N LYS A 23 -3.51 -7.48 6.40
CA LYS A 23 -4.37 -6.61 7.23
C LYS A 23 -5.00 -5.48 6.41
N LEU A 24 -4.23 -4.84 5.52
CA LEU A 24 -4.75 -3.80 4.63
C LEU A 24 -5.77 -4.38 3.65
N GLU A 25 -5.51 -5.55 3.07
CA GLU A 25 -6.46 -6.18 2.14
C GLU A 25 -7.79 -6.53 2.82
N GLY A 26 -7.78 -6.81 4.12
CA GLY A 26 -9.01 -6.97 4.92
C GLY A 26 -9.80 -5.68 5.11
N LEU A 27 -9.18 -4.51 4.95
CA LEU A 27 -9.84 -3.20 5.11
C LEU A 27 -10.29 -2.61 3.77
N VAL A 28 -9.47 -2.74 2.73
CA VAL A 28 -9.67 -2.04 1.45
C VAL A 28 -9.89 -2.98 0.26
N GLY A 29 -9.87 -4.30 0.48
CA GLY A 29 -9.99 -5.30 -0.57
C GLY A 29 -8.64 -5.78 -1.13
N PRO A 30 -8.64 -6.80 -2.01
CA PRO A 30 -7.45 -7.55 -2.41
C PRO A 30 -6.57 -6.82 -3.44
N PHE A 31 -5.97 -5.68 -3.07
CA PHE A 31 -5.19 -4.83 -3.96
C PHE A 31 -3.88 -5.46 -4.47
N THR A 32 -3.41 -6.59 -3.90
CA THR A 32 -2.21 -7.25 -4.44
C THR A 32 -2.48 -8.08 -5.68
N THR A 33 -3.73 -8.50 -5.88
CA THR A 33 -4.18 -9.31 -7.03
C THR A 33 -5.12 -8.55 -7.97
N ASP A 34 -5.81 -7.52 -7.49
CA ASP A 34 -6.62 -6.61 -8.30
C ASP A 34 -5.83 -5.34 -8.69
N ARG A 35 -5.57 -5.19 -9.99
CA ARG A 35 -4.80 -4.05 -10.54
C ARG A 35 -5.61 -2.76 -10.62
N ASN A 36 -6.93 -2.83 -10.77
CA ASN A 36 -7.79 -1.65 -10.79
C ASN A 36 -7.88 -1.07 -9.39
N LEU A 37 -8.13 -1.91 -8.39
CA LEU A 37 -8.15 -1.50 -6.98
C LEU A 37 -6.80 -0.91 -6.55
N LEU A 38 -5.68 -1.48 -6.99
CA LEU A 38 -4.36 -0.91 -6.71
C LEU A 38 -4.21 0.51 -7.28
N LEU A 39 -4.71 0.75 -8.50
CA LEU A 39 -4.65 2.07 -9.13
C LEU A 39 -5.53 3.08 -8.38
N GLU A 40 -6.74 2.68 -8.02
CA GLU A 40 -7.66 3.51 -7.21
C GLU A 40 -7.05 3.88 -5.87
N LEU A 41 -6.43 2.94 -5.16
CA LEU A 41 -5.74 3.20 -3.90
C LEU A 41 -4.53 4.12 -4.06
N ALA A 42 -3.73 3.94 -5.12
CA ALA A 42 -2.60 4.81 -5.39
C ALA A 42 -3.06 6.26 -5.65
N LEU A 43 -4.15 6.44 -6.39
CA LEU A 43 -4.75 7.75 -6.63
C LEU A 43 -5.29 8.36 -5.33
N ALA A 44 -6.02 7.58 -4.52
CA ALA A 44 -6.56 8.05 -3.25
C ALA A 44 -5.46 8.53 -2.29
N LEU A 45 -4.35 7.79 -2.20
CA LEU A 45 -3.18 8.20 -1.40
C LEU A 45 -2.55 9.49 -1.93
N TRP A 46 -2.41 9.62 -3.25
CA TRP A 46 -1.86 10.83 -3.86
C TRP A 46 -2.74 12.06 -3.60
N VAL A 47 -4.07 11.95 -3.75
CA VAL A 47 -5.01 13.03 -3.44
C VAL A 47 -4.92 13.40 -1.95
N PHE A 48 -4.84 12.41 -1.06
CA PHE A 48 -4.70 12.63 0.37
C PHE A 48 -3.43 13.41 0.72
N GLU A 49 -2.27 13.00 0.18
CA GLU A 49 -1.00 13.70 0.38
C GLU A 49 -1.02 15.14 -0.15
N TYR A 50 -1.66 15.37 -1.30
CA TYR A 50 -1.80 16.71 -1.87
C TYR A 50 -2.68 17.63 -1.00
N GLN A 51 -3.77 17.11 -0.45
CA GLN A 51 -4.64 17.88 0.44
C GLN A 51 -3.94 18.26 1.76
N GLU A 52 -3.14 17.36 2.33
CA GLU A 52 -2.35 17.67 3.53
C GLU A 52 -1.32 18.77 3.28
N ALA A 53 -0.68 18.77 2.10
CA ALA A 53 0.31 19.77 1.71
C ALA A 53 -0.26 21.18 1.45
N GLU A 54 -1.52 21.29 1.03
CA GLU A 54 -2.20 22.59 0.81
C GLU A 54 -2.67 23.24 2.12
N THR A 55 -2.75 22.47 3.21
CA THR A 55 -3.33 22.90 4.50
C THR A 55 -2.26 23.19 5.58
N SER A 56 -0.97 22.98 5.28
CA SER A 56 0.19 23.25 6.16
C SER A 56 1.03 24.43 5.69
#